data_AF-A0A0B6Z236-F1
#
_entry.id   AF-A0A0B6Z236-F1
#
_cell.length_a   1.000
_cell.length_b   1.000
_cell.length_c   1.000
_cell.angle_alpha   90.00
_cell.angle_beta   90.00
_cell.angle_gamma   90.00
#
_symmetry.space_group_name_H-M   'P 1'
#
loop_
_entity.id
_entity.type
_entity.pdbx_description
1 polymer ?
#
loop_
_entity_poly.entity_id
_entity_poly.type
_entity_poly.pdbx_seq_one_letter_code
_entity_poly.pdbx_strand_id
1 'polypeptide(L)'
;DWEITGRIFDLCDHLTTLVSANELGGVILTVSDDFRLAKWNLQSGSLLWSKKLPCHGEAIREIYSVFYDQAVLLVQQSQTRRDFTISVVYTGDYNKMM
;
A
#
# COMPACT_ATOMS: atom_id res chain seq x y z
N ASP A 1 3.42 -13.61 24.94
CA ASP A 1 2.36 -13.01 24.10
C ASP A 1 2.78 -11.60 23.74
N TRP A 2 3.10 -11.33 22.47
CA TRP A 2 3.56 -10.02 21.99
C TRP A 2 2.57 -9.45 20.96
N GLU A 3 1.32 -9.29 21.36
CA GLU A 3 0.34 -8.61 20.50
C GLU A 3 0.57 -7.09 20.58
N ILE A 4 1.01 -6.48 19.46
CA ILE A 4 1.07 -5.03 19.32
C ILE A 4 -0.24 -4.59 18.66
N THR A 5 -1.07 -3.86 19.38
CA THR A 5 -2.32 -3.29 18.85
C THR A 5 -2.14 -1.80 18.59
N GLY A 6 -2.38 -1.40 17.34
CA GLY A 6 -2.35 0.00 16.89
C GLY A 6 -3.73 0.38 16.35
N ARG A 7 -4.17 1.59 16.65
CA ARG A 7 -5.43 2.14 16.15
C ARG A 7 -5.16 2.82 14.81
N ILE A 8 -5.61 2.22 13.71
CA ILE A 8 -5.56 2.81 12.35
C ILE A 8 -6.63 3.92 12.26
N PHE A 9 -6.41 5.04 12.97
CA PHE A 9 -7.43 6.08 13.16
C PHE A 9 -7.42 7.19 12.10
N ASP A 10 -6.57 7.10 11.07
CA ASP A 10 -6.43 8.15 10.04
C ASP A 10 -6.71 7.69 8.59
N LEU A 11 -7.25 6.49 8.36
CA LEU A 11 -7.69 6.12 7.00
C LEU A 11 -9.04 6.79 6.70
N CYS A 12 -8.99 7.91 6.01
CA CYS A 12 -10.14 8.47 5.31
C CYS A 12 -10.49 7.53 4.15
N ASP A 13 -11.53 6.71 4.35
CA ASP A 13 -12.14 5.72 3.45
C ASP A 13 -11.66 4.27 3.62
N HIS A 14 -12.58 3.33 3.35
CA HIS A 14 -12.46 1.91 3.67
C HIS A 14 -11.17 1.29 3.12
N LEU A 15 -10.49 0.51 3.97
CA LEU A 15 -9.29 -0.22 3.59
C LEU A 15 -9.69 -1.41 2.70
N THR A 16 -9.17 -1.45 1.47
CA THR A 16 -9.49 -2.50 0.50
C THR A 16 -8.62 -3.73 0.71
N THR A 17 -7.31 -3.51 0.90
CA THR A 17 -6.32 -4.59 1.02
C THR A 17 -5.02 -4.09 1.68
N LEU A 18 -4.22 -5.02 2.19
CA LEU A 18 -2.94 -4.76 2.84
C LEU A 18 -1.93 -5.86 2.52
N VAL A 19 -0.65 -5.50 2.52
CA VAL A 19 0.46 -6.45 2.40
C VAL A 19 1.52 -6.14 3.45
N SER A 20 2.03 -7.18 4.09
CA SER A 20 3.18 -7.10 4.99
C SER A 20 4.46 -7.30 4.20
N ALA A 21 5.39 -6.37 4.36
CA ALA A 21 6.68 -6.34 3.69
C ALA A 21 7.75 -6.73 4.71
N ASN A 22 8.36 -7.90 4.53
CA ASN A 22 9.21 -8.53 5.55
C ASN A 22 10.71 -8.41 5.27
N GLU A 23 11.12 -8.03 4.06
CA GLU A 23 12.54 -8.07 3.69
C GLU A 23 13.28 -6.75 3.94
N LEU A 24 12.60 -5.59 4.03
CA LEU A 24 13.23 -4.29 4.35
C LEU A 24 12.80 -3.61 5.67
N GLY A 25 12.48 -4.38 6.71
CA GLY A 25 12.51 -3.84 8.07
C GLY A 25 11.16 -3.38 8.64
N GLY A 26 10.19 -4.28 8.65
CA GLY A 26 9.00 -4.17 9.50
C GLY A 26 8.11 -3.01 9.08
N VAL A 27 7.48 -3.14 7.91
CA VAL A 27 6.50 -2.17 7.43
C VAL A 27 5.24 -2.84 6.93
N ILE A 28 4.11 -2.15 7.07
CA ILE A 28 2.84 -2.53 6.45
C ILE A 28 2.57 -1.54 5.33
N LEU A 29 2.08 -2.05 4.20
CA LEU A 29 1.53 -1.24 3.13
C LEU A 29 0.03 -1.48 3.07
N THR A 30 -0.73 -0.38 3.04
CA THR A 30 -2.19 -0.42 2.94
C THR A 30 -2.64 0.39 1.74
N VAL A 31 -3.72 -0.04 1.11
CA VAL A 31 -4.39 0.75 0.08
C VAL A 31 -5.88 0.79 0.34
N SER A 32 -6.47 1.97 0.15
CA SER A 32 -7.89 2.25 0.36
C SER A 32 -8.64 2.42 -0.95
N ASP A 33 -9.96 2.39 -0.86
CA ASP A 33 -10.90 2.56 -1.98
C ASP A 33 -10.73 3.91 -2.68
N ASP A 34 -10.24 4.92 -1.95
CA ASP A 34 -9.92 6.23 -2.48
C ASP A 34 -8.56 6.27 -3.22
N PHE A 35 -7.89 5.15 -3.46
CA PHE A 35 -6.57 5.10 -4.10
C PHE A 35 -5.45 5.77 -3.29
N ARG A 36 -5.56 5.80 -1.96
CA ARG A 36 -4.45 6.23 -1.10
C ARG A 36 -3.60 5.02 -0.72
N LEU A 37 -2.35 5.02 -1.16
CA LEU A 37 -1.32 4.09 -0.70
C LEU A 37 -0.63 4.68 0.53
N ALA A 38 -0.53 3.90 1.60
CA ALA A 38 0.15 4.32 2.82
C ALA A 38 1.15 3.27 3.30
N LYS A 39 2.26 3.74 3.86
CA LYS A 39 3.32 2.94 4.45
C LYS A 39 3.39 3.21 5.94
N TRP A 40 3.43 2.15 6.74
CA TRP A 40 3.39 2.20 8.20
C TRP A 40 4.61 1.49 8.75
N ASN A 41 5.14 1.98 9.86
CA ASN A 41 6.10 1.22 10.65
C ASN A 41 5.33 0.13 11.41
N LEU A 42 5.69 -1.13 11.21
CA LEU A 42 5.02 -2.28 11.82
C LEU A 42 5.23 -2.33 13.34
N GLN A 43 6.37 -1.87 13.83
CA GLN A 43 6.74 -1.96 15.24
C GLN A 43 6.05 -0.87 16.08
N SER A 44 6.04 0.37 15.59
CA SER A 44 5.43 1.51 16.29
C SER A 44 3.98 1.78 15.89
N GLY A 45 3.52 1.23 14.78
CA GLY A 45 2.23 1.56 14.17
C GLY A 45 2.16 2.95 13.55
N SER A 46 3.26 3.70 13.49
CA SER A 46 3.25 5.08 12.98
C SER A 46 3.17 5.13 11.46
N LEU A 47 2.36 6.05 10.92
CA LEU A 47 2.35 6.38 9.49
C LEU A 47 3.71 6.96 9.08
N LEU A 48 4.40 6.30 8.15
CA LEU A 48 5.66 6.78 7.58
C LEU A 48 5.40 7.76 6.44
N TRP A 49 4.49 7.42 5.54
CA TRP A 49 4.01 8.32 4.49
C TRP A 49 2.67 7.83 3.91
N SER A 50 1.94 8.74 3.26
CA SER A 50 0.79 8.40 2.40
C SER A 50 0.85 9.18 1.09
N LYS A 51 0.38 8.55 0.01
CA LYS A 51 0.34 9.13 -1.34
C LYS A 51 -0.97 8.77 -2.01
N LYS A 52 -1.66 9.79 -2.54
CA LYS A 52 -2.81 9.59 -3.43
C LYS A 52 -2.29 9.17 -4.80
N LEU A 53 -2.76 8.03 -5.28
CA LEU A 53 -2.44 7.52 -6.61
C LEU A 53 -3.46 8.05 -7.62
N PRO A 54 -3.08 8.17 -8.90
CA PRO A 54 -4.03 8.48 -9.97
C PRO A 54 -5.15 7.43 -10.00
N CYS A 55 -6.41 7.87 -9.96
CA CYS A 55 -7.56 7.01 -10.14
C CYS A 55 -8.04 7.10 -11.59
N HIS A 56 -8.18 5.95 -12.24
CA HIS A 56 -8.62 5.85 -13.64
C HIS A 56 -9.98 5.16 -13.79
N GLY A 57 -10.85 5.24 -12.76
CA GLY A 57 -12.17 4.61 -12.78
C GLY A 57 -12.11 3.08 -12.58
N GLU A 58 -11.06 2.60 -11.94
CA GLU A 58 -10.87 1.19 -11.59
C GLU A 58 -11.15 0.99 -10.09
N ALA A 59 -11.34 -0.24 -9.65
CA ALA A 59 -11.36 -0.61 -8.24
C ALA A 59 -10.06 -1.36 -7.91
N ILE A 60 -9.43 -1.04 -6.78
CA ILE A 60 -8.28 -1.81 -6.32
C ILE A 60 -8.77 -3.15 -5.80
N ARG A 61 -8.06 -4.22 -6.16
CA ARG A 61 -8.36 -5.58 -5.70
C ARG A 61 -7.27 -6.10 -4.79
N GLU A 62 -6.03 -5.98 -5.22
CA GLU A 62 -4.89 -6.57 -4.54
C GLU A 62 -3.67 -5.66 -4.62
N ILE A 63 -2.80 -5.82 -3.62
CA ILE A 63 -1.49 -5.18 -3.55
C ILE A 63 -0.44 -6.24 -3.25
N TYR A 64 0.67 -6.21 -3.97
CA TYR A 64 1.81 -7.08 -3.72
C TYR A 64 3.07 -6.24 -3.56
N SER A 65 3.79 -6.43 -2.46
CA SER A 65 5.13 -5.86 -2.31
C SER A 65 6.10 -6.59 -3.24
N VAL A 66 6.91 -5.86 -3.98
CA VAL A 66 7.91 -6.42 -4.91
C VAL A 66 9.20 -5.60 -4.85
N PHE A 67 10.27 -6.16 -5.42
CA PHE A 67 11.56 -5.49 -5.54
C PHE A 67 12.10 -5.02 -4.19
N TYR A 68 12.13 -5.93 -3.20
CA TYR A 68 12.53 -5.63 -1.83
C TYR A 68 11.76 -4.43 -1.27
N ASP A 69 10.43 -4.40 -1.33
CA ASP A 69 9.60 -3.31 -0.79
C ASP A 69 9.83 -1.90 -1.41
N GLN A 70 10.66 -1.80 -2.46
CA GLN A 70 10.90 -0.56 -3.22
C GLN A 70 9.79 -0.29 -4.25
N ALA A 71 8.95 -1.29 -4.53
CA ALA A 71 7.81 -1.14 -5.41
C ALA A 71 6.63 -2.01 -4.94
N VAL A 72 5.44 -1.64 -5.40
CA VAL A 72 4.24 -2.45 -5.24
C VAL A 72 3.60 -2.72 -6.60
N LEU A 73 3.06 -3.92 -6.77
CA LEU A 73 2.09 -4.21 -7.82
C LEU A 73 0.70 -3.91 -7.28
N LEU A 74 -0.05 -3.09 -8.01
CA LEU A 74 -1.47 -2.85 -7.75
C LEU A 74 -2.27 -3.57 -8.82
N VAL A 75 -3.12 -4.50 -8.38
CA VAL A 75 -4.08 -5.17 -9.23
C VAL A 75 -5.38 -4.37 -9.16
N GLN A 76 -5.75 -3.80 -10.30
CA GLN A 76 -6.93 -2.97 -10.46
C GLN A 76 -7.91 -3.70 -11.38
N GLN A 77 -9.20 -3.60 -11.09
CA GLN A 77 -10.25 -4.11 -11.96
C GLN A 77 -11.06 -2.95 -12.50
N SER A 78 -11.25 -2.88 -13.82
CA SER A 78 -12.14 -1.87 -14.38
C SER A 78 -13.57 -2.06 -13.86
N GLN A 79 -14.24 -0.97 -13.52
CA GLN A 79 -15.65 -1.04 -13.07
C GLN A 79 -16.61 -1.24 -14.26
N THR A 80 -16.18 -0.85 -15.47
CA THR A 80 -17.01 -0.89 -16.68
C THR A 80 -16.66 -2.09 -17.57
N ARG A 81 -15.43 -2.57 -17.52
CA ARG A 81 -14.93 -3.72 -18.28
C ARG A 81 -14.51 -4.82 -17.31
N ARG A 82 -14.71 -6.09 -17.62
CA ARG A 82 -14.27 -7.21 -16.75
C ARG A 82 -12.75 -7.49 -16.88
N ASP A 83 -11.98 -6.46 -17.15
CA ASP A 83 -10.55 -6.53 -17.39
C ASP A 83 -9.77 -6.15 -16.13
N PHE A 84 -8.55 -6.65 -16.03
CA PHE A 84 -7.61 -6.34 -14.95
C PHE A 84 -6.42 -5.57 -15.49
N THR A 85 -5.99 -4.56 -14.73
CA THR A 85 -4.78 -3.78 -14.97
C THR A 85 -3.80 -4.05 -13.82
N ILE A 86 -2.53 -4.28 -14.15
CA ILE A 86 -1.45 -4.35 -13.16
C ILE A 86 -0.57 -3.12 -13.33
N SER A 87 -0.50 -2.31 -12.28
CA SER A 87 0.34 -1.12 -12.23
C SER A 87 1.52 -1.34 -11.28
N VAL A 88 2.72 -0.88 -11.67
CA VAL A 88 3.89 -0.86 -10.78
C VAL A 88 4.02 0.53 -10.18
N VAL A 89 4.07 0.63 -8.85
CA VAL A 89 4.25 1.89 -8.12
C VAL A 89 5.50 1.82 -7.26
N TYR A 90 6.48 2.68 -7.55
CA TYR A 90 7.68 2.80 -6.73
C TYR A 90 7.39 3.54 -5.41
N THR A 91 7.86 3.00 -4.30
CA THR A 91 7.57 3.48 -2.94
C THR A 91 8.49 4.65 -2.50
N GLY A 92 9.45 5.04 -3.34
CA GLY A 92 10.25 6.26 -3.17
C GLY A 92 11.50 6.14 -2.28
N ASP A 93 11.84 4.94 -1.80
CA ASP A 93 13.01 4.73 -0.93
C ASP A 93 14.37 4.85 -1.67
N TYR A 94 14.38 5.12 -2.98
CA TYR A 94 15.60 5.16 -3.80
C TYR A 94 16.53 6.37 -3.51
N ASN A 95 16.05 7.41 -2.83
CA ASN A 95 16.78 8.68 -2.67
C ASN A 95 17.69 8.78 -1.43
N LYS A 96 18.10 7.67 -0.80
CA LYS A 96 19.03 7.69 0.35
C LYS A 96 20.40 7.03 0.08
N MET A 97 20.69 6.62 -1.15
CA MET A 97 21.97 6.00 -1.50
C MET A 97 22.66 6.70 -2.70
N MET A 98 22.83 8.02 -2.63
CA MET A 98 23.90 8.74 -3.36
C MET A 98 24.40 9.93 -2.53
#